data_AF-A0A3P8N5X6-F1
#
_entry.id   AF-A0A3P8N5X6-F1
#
_cell.length_a   1.000
_cell.length_b   1.000
_cell.length_c   1.000
_cell.angle_alpha   90.00
_cell.angle_beta   90.00
_cell.angle_gamma   90.00
#
_symmetry.space_group_name_H-M   'P 1'
#
loop_
_entity.id
_entity.type
_entity.pdbx_description
1 polymer ?
#
loop_
_entity_poly.entity_id
_entity_poly.type
_entity_poly.pdbx_seq_one_letter_code
_entity_poly.pdbx_strand_id
1 'polypeptide(L)'
;MKFNLFRRPQAMTAAEPTSAPTMTMAPTSAAMSTSAPETSGSNNTEISKNDMFEEIKSKFLNEIDKIPLPPWALIAIAVVAALLILTCCFCIIKKCCCKKKKNKKGKKGKDGFNMKNMQGGETHQDDDDDEGETGLTEEEKEEEEKEQEKLGKLQYSIDYDFENTKLTIGILQAADLMSMDSGGTSDPYVKVLLFPDKKKKFDTKVHKKTLNPVFNETFVFKVPYEELGGKTLVMSVYDYDRFSKHDVIGEVKLPMNTIDLGRPIEEWRDLESADQEEPEKLGDICISLRYVPTAGKLTVCILEAKNLKKMDACGLSDPYVKIQLLQGGKRLKKKKTTVKKNTLNPYYNESFSFEIPLEQMQKILVAVTVFDYDKIGKNDAIGKIFVGSKATGLGLKHWSDMLANPRRPIAQWHPLQPEEEIDGQLASLNAKK
;
A
#
# COMPACT_ATOMS: atom_id res chain seq x y z
N MET A 1 4.77 18.12 -62.84
CA MET A 1 3.43 17.80 -63.38
C MET A 1 2.43 17.81 -62.23
N LYS A 2 1.22 18.35 -62.43
CA LYS A 2 0.14 18.36 -61.44
C LYS A 2 -0.75 17.13 -61.65
N PHE A 3 -1.29 16.53 -60.59
CA PHE A 3 -2.64 15.96 -60.63
C PHE A 3 -3.30 16.03 -59.25
N ASN A 4 -4.26 16.94 -59.11
CA ASN A 4 -5.31 16.88 -58.10
C ASN A 4 -6.39 15.90 -58.58
N LEU A 5 -7.12 15.25 -57.67
CA LEU A 5 -8.53 14.93 -57.90
C LEU A 5 -9.31 14.76 -56.59
N PHE A 6 -10.03 15.83 -56.25
CA PHE A 6 -11.19 15.81 -55.35
C PHE A 6 -12.34 15.02 -56.00
N ARG A 7 -13.19 14.35 -55.18
CA ARG A 7 -14.66 14.45 -55.32
C ARG A 7 -15.44 13.84 -54.14
N ARG A 8 -16.22 14.69 -53.46
CA ARG A 8 -17.61 14.40 -53.04
C ARG A 8 -18.55 15.10 -54.04
N PRO A 9 -19.77 14.59 -54.26
CA PRO A 9 -20.99 15.25 -53.73
C PRO A 9 -21.90 14.22 -53.00
N GLN A 10 -22.76 14.52 -52.01
CA GLN A 10 -23.78 15.57 -51.75
C GLN A 10 -25.22 15.00 -51.91
N ALA A 11 -26.18 15.55 -51.16
CA ALA A 11 -27.49 14.94 -50.87
C ALA A 11 -28.61 15.31 -51.86
N MET A 12 -29.77 14.65 -51.73
CA MET A 12 -31.06 15.06 -52.33
C MET A 12 -32.20 14.98 -51.31
N THR A 13 -33.32 15.62 -51.64
CA THR A 13 -34.36 16.11 -50.72
C THR A 13 -35.78 15.64 -51.07
N ALA A 14 -36.59 15.39 -50.03
CA ALA A 14 -38.05 15.65 -49.88
C ALA A 14 -39.09 15.18 -50.93
N ALA A 15 -40.16 14.51 -50.45
CA ALA A 15 -41.57 14.82 -50.76
C ALA A 15 -42.56 14.07 -49.80
N GLU A 16 -43.74 14.67 -49.58
CA GLU A 16 -44.93 14.23 -48.79
C GLU A 16 -46.18 14.42 -49.73
N PRO A 17 -47.49 14.34 -49.36
CA PRO A 17 -48.23 13.83 -48.18
C PRO A 17 -49.57 13.07 -48.52
N THR A 18 -50.57 13.10 -47.61
CA THR A 18 -52.03 12.77 -47.72
C THR A 18 -52.43 11.28 -47.58
N SER A 19 -53.55 10.85 -46.94
CA SER A 19 -54.82 11.52 -46.52
C SER A 19 -55.55 10.85 -45.32
N ALA A 20 -56.41 11.61 -44.59
CA ALA A 20 -57.44 11.13 -43.62
C ALA A 20 -58.82 10.90 -44.32
N PRO A 21 -59.98 10.50 -43.69
CA PRO A 21 -60.70 11.13 -42.53
C PRO A 21 -61.21 10.14 -41.43
N THR A 22 -61.35 10.49 -40.13
CA THR A 22 -62.44 11.22 -39.39
C THR A 22 -63.68 10.41 -38.98
N MET A 23 -64.05 10.52 -37.67
CA MET A 23 -65.37 10.36 -36.97
C MET A 23 -65.33 9.42 -35.72
N THR A 24 -66.12 9.55 -34.63
CA THR A 24 -66.69 10.73 -33.89
C THR A 24 -67.49 10.30 -32.62
N MET A 25 -67.68 11.23 -31.64
CA MET A 25 -68.55 11.21 -30.41
C MET A 25 -68.11 10.46 -29.11
N ALA A 26 -68.56 11.04 -27.98
CA ALA A 26 -68.48 10.63 -26.55
C ALA A 26 -69.91 10.79 -25.91
N PRO A 27 -70.18 11.14 -24.62
CA PRO A 27 -69.45 11.11 -23.33
C PRO A 27 -70.32 10.63 -22.10
N THR A 28 -69.88 10.93 -20.85
CA THR A 28 -70.62 10.96 -19.53
C THR A 28 -70.86 9.61 -18.78
N SER A 29 -70.94 9.51 -17.43
CA SER A 29 -71.00 10.47 -16.30
C SER A 29 -70.44 9.95 -14.94
N ALA A 30 -69.99 10.89 -14.08
CA ALA A 30 -70.06 11.05 -12.60
C ALA A 30 -70.96 10.12 -11.72
N ALA A 31 -70.84 9.99 -10.36
CA ALA A 31 -69.83 10.40 -9.32
C ALA A 31 -70.20 9.85 -7.88
N MET A 32 -69.33 10.10 -6.87
CA MET A 32 -69.57 10.12 -5.39
C MET A 32 -69.86 8.79 -4.61
N SER A 33 -69.63 8.61 -3.30
CA SER A 33 -68.74 9.17 -2.22
C SER A 33 -69.15 8.60 -0.83
N THR A 34 -68.28 8.79 0.18
CA THR A 34 -68.38 8.48 1.66
C THR A 34 -68.02 7.04 2.09
N SER A 35 -67.73 6.67 3.35
CA SER A 35 -67.76 7.39 4.67
C SER A 35 -66.49 7.13 5.56
N ALA A 36 -66.61 6.97 6.90
CA ALA A 36 -65.53 6.80 7.90
C ALA A 36 -65.97 5.99 9.17
N PRO A 37 -65.06 5.59 10.11
CA PRO A 37 -65.30 4.61 11.20
C PRO A 37 -65.14 5.12 12.66
N GLU A 38 -65.60 4.31 13.66
CA GLU A 38 -65.20 4.35 15.10
C GLU A 38 -65.20 2.91 15.68
N THR A 39 -64.19 2.38 16.41
CA THR A 39 -63.61 2.63 17.77
C THR A 39 -64.22 1.76 18.89
N SER A 40 -63.39 0.97 19.58
CA SER A 40 -63.67 0.34 20.89
C SER A 40 -62.35 0.23 21.69
N GLY A 41 -62.42 0.05 23.03
CA GLY A 41 -61.23 0.22 23.89
C GLY A 41 -61.11 -0.69 25.11
N SER A 42 -60.08 -0.40 25.91
CA SER A 42 -59.72 -0.94 27.24
C SER A 42 -59.39 -2.44 27.38
N ASN A 43 -58.13 -2.75 27.70
CA ASN A 43 -57.73 -3.16 29.06
C ASN A 43 -56.20 -3.29 29.24
N ASN A 44 -55.73 -3.10 30.48
CA ASN A 44 -54.32 -3.27 30.88
C ASN A 44 -53.95 -4.75 31.04
N THR A 45 -52.73 -5.13 30.68
CA THR A 45 -52.03 -6.29 31.28
C THR A 45 -50.52 -6.10 31.23
N GLU A 46 -49.82 -6.63 32.23
CA GLU A 46 -48.36 -6.47 32.41
C GLU A 46 -47.58 -7.16 31.29
N ILE A 47 -46.71 -6.41 30.59
CA ILE A 47 -45.92 -6.95 29.48
C ILE A 47 -44.78 -7.82 30.04
N SER A 48 -44.89 -9.13 29.86
CA SER A 48 -43.77 -10.05 30.09
C SER A 48 -42.66 -9.77 29.08
N LYS A 49 -41.40 -9.90 29.49
CA LYS A 49 -40.25 -9.72 28.59
C LYS A 49 -40.26 -10.68 27.39
N ASN A 50 -40.96 -11.82 27.52
CA ASN A 50 -41.16 -12.78 26.44
C ASN A 50 -42.15 -12.26 25.38
N ASP A 51 -43.23 -11.60 25.80
CA ASP A 51 -44.24 -11.04 24.88
C ASP A 51 -43.64 -9.90 24.05
N MET A 52 -42.86 -9.03 24.69
CA MET A 52 -42.13 -7.96 23.99
C MET A 52 -41.10 -8.51 22.98
N PHE A 53 -40.47 -9.66 23.28
CA PHE A 53 -39.54 -10.32 22.36
C PHE A 53 -40.25 -10.95 21.16
N GLU A 54 -41.37 -11.66 21.38
CA GLU A 54 -42.17 -12.22 20.28
C GLU A 54 -42.89 -11.14 19.45
N GLU A 55 -43.27 -10.00 20.03
CA GLU A 55 -43.79 -8.86 19.28
C GLU A 55 -42.71 -8.22 18.38
N ILE A 56 -41.48 -8.06 18.88
CA ILE A 56 -40.35 -7.57 18.07
C ILE A 56 -40.01 -8.57 16.96
N LYS A 57 -39.97 -9.87 17.27
CA LYS A 57 -39.68 -10.95 16.31
C LYS A 57 -40.74 -11.06 15.23
N SER A 58 -42.03 -10.98 15.57
CA SER A 58 -43.14 -11.01 14.60
C SER A 58 -43.22 -9.74 13.75
N LYS A 59 -42.88 -8.55 14.29
CA LYS A 59 -42.70 -7.33 13.49
C LYS A 59 -41.53 -7.46 12.50
N PHE A 60 -40.38 -7.97 12.96
CA PHE A 60 -39.20 -8.16 12.12
C PHE A 60 -39.42 -9.18 10.99
N LEU A 61 -40.13 -10.28 11.26
CA LEU A 61 -40.48 -11.28 10.23
C LEU A 61 -41.48 -10.73 9.19
N ASN A 62 -42.52 -10.00 9.62
CA ASN A 62 -43.45 -9.33 8.70
C ASN A 62 -42.80 -8.24 7.83
N GLU A 63 -41.67 -7.68 8.27
CA GLU A 63 -40.90 -6.69 7.52
C GLU A 63 -39.91 -7.36 6.55
N ILE A 64 -39.42 -8.54 6.89
CA ILE A 64 -38.59 -9.39 6.02
C ILE A 64 -39.38 -9.98 4.85
N ASP A 65 -40.62 -10.43 5.06
CA ASP A 65 -41.47 -11.00 3.99
C ASP A 65 -41.86 -9.98 2.89
N LYS A 66 -41.62 -8.68 3.12
CA LYS A 66 -41.78 -7.61 2.10
C LYS A 66 -40.56 -7.45 1.20
N ILE A 67 -39.45 -8.13 1.50
CA ILE A 67 -38.21 -8.07 0.73
C ILE A 67 -38.21 -9.25 -0.26
N PRO A 68 -38.15 -9.02 -1.60
CA PRO A 68 -38.26 -10.08 -2.60
C PRO A 68 -36.92 -10.84 -2.75
N LEU A 69 -36.45 -11.47 -1.67
CA LEU A 69 -35.23 -12.27 -1.62
C LEU A 69 -35.55 -13.67 -1.09
N PRO A 70 -34.99 -14.73 -1.69
CA PRO A 70 -35.24 -16.10 -1.24
C PRO A 70 -34.66 -16.33 0.17
N PRO A 71 -35.26 -17.20 1.01
CA PRO A 71 -34.88 -17.36 2.42
C PRO A 71 -33.40 -17.64 2.68
N TRP A 72 -32.72 -18.35 1.77
CA TRP A 72 -31.28 -18.61 1.88
C TRP A 72 -30.42 -17.34 1.79
N ALA A 73 -30.86 -16.32 1.04
CA ALA A 73 -30.14 -15.06 0.89
C ALA A 73 -30.25 -14.21 2.17
N LEU A 74 -31.39 -14.25 2.86
CA LEU A 74 -31.58 -13.60 4.16
C LEU A 74 -30.71 -14.25 5.24
N ILE A 75 -30.61 -15.58 5.25
CA ILE A 75 -29.67 -16.31 6.14
C ILE A 75 -28.22 -15.93 5.81
N ALA A 76 -27.84 -15.86 4.54
CA ALA A 76 -26.49 -15.43 4.14
C ALA A 76 -26.18 -14.00 4.58
N ILE A 77 -27.12 -13.06 4.43
CA ILE A 77 -26.99 -11.68 4.92
C ILE A 77 -26.84 -11.65 6.45
N ALA A 78 -27.62 -12.44 7.19
CA ALA A 78 -27.52 -12.53 8.64
C ALA A 78 -26.15 -13.09 9.11
N VAL A 79 -25.62 -14.11 8.43
CA VAL A 79 -24.27 -14.66 8.69
C VAL A 79 -23.18 -13.62 8.40
N VAL A 80 -23.27 -12.90 7.28
CA VAL A 80 -22.34 -11.81 6.95
C VAL A 80 -22.43 -10.68 7.98
N ALA A 81 -23.62 -10.29 8.43
CA ALA A 81 -23.81 -9.30 9.47
C ALA A 81 -23.21 -9.76 10.82
N ALA A 82 -23.40 -11.03 11.21
CA ALA A 82 -22.80 -11.59 12.41
C ALA A 82 -21.26 -11.61 12.36
N LEU A 83 -20.67 -11.95 11.19
CA LEU A 83 -19.22 -11.89 10.98
C LEU A 83 -18.68 -10.45 10.99
N LEU A 84 -19.43 -9.48 10.45
CA LEU A 84 -19.10 -8.05 10.54
C LEU A 84 -19.18 -7.53 11.98
N ILE A 85 -20.15 -7.97 12.77
CA ILE A 85 -20.25 -7.62 14.19
C ILE A 85 -19.08 -8.24 14.98
N LEU A 86 -18.78 -9.53 14.78
CA LEU A 86 -17.65 -10.20 15.44
C LEU A 86 -16.30 -9.55 15.10
N THR A 87 -16.05 -9.22 13.82
CA THR A 87 -14.83 -8.51 13.41
C THR A 87 -14.78 -7.08 13.93
N CYS A 88 -15.92 -6.37 14.02
CA CYS A 88 -15.99 -5.05 14.64
C CYS A 88 -15.70 -5.11 16.15
N CYS A 89 -16.28 -6.06 16.88
CA CYS A 89 -15.98 -6.32 18.29
C CYS A 89 -14.49 -6.64 18.51
N PHE A 90 -13.91 -7.50 17.68
CA PHE A 90 -12.47 -7.81 17.72
C PHE A 90 -11.61 -6.55 17.45
N CYS A 91 -12.00 -5.71 16.50
CA CYS A 91 -11.33 -4.44 16.23
C CYS A 91 -11.45 -3.43 17.39
N ILE A 92 -12.58 -3.39 18.09
CA ILE A 92 -12.77 -2.55 19.29
C ILE A 92 -11.88 -3.06 20.43
N ILE A 93 -11.83 -4.37 20.66
CA ILE A 93 -10.92 -4.99 21.65
C ILE A 93 -9.46 -4.65 21.31
N LYS A 94 -9.02 -4.82 20.04
CA LYS A 94 -7.67 -4.42 19.59
C LYS A 94 -7.40 -2.93 19.80
N LYS A 95 -8.36 -2.05 19.52
CA LYS A 95 -8.24 -0.58 19.68
C LYS A 95 -8.20 -0.14 21.15
N CYS A 96 -8.83 -0.87 22.05
CA CYS A 96 -8.78 -0.62 23.50
C CYS A 96 -7.49 -1.19 24.14
N CYS A 97 -7.07 -2.40 23.76
CA CYS A 97 -5.87 -3.03 24.32
C CYS A 97 -4.55 -2.42 23.77
N CYS A 98 -4.47 -2.10 22.47
CA CYS A 98 -3.24 -1.56 21.86
C CYS A 98 -2.97 -0.08 22.16
N LYS A 99 -3.86 0.63 22.86
CA LYS A 99 -3.68 2.06 23.20
C LYS A 99 -2.68 2.34 24.34
N LYS A 100 -2.21 1.32 25.06
CA LYS A 100 -1.33 1.49 26.24
C LYS A 100 0.19 1.44 25.98
N LYS A 101 0.66 1.21 24.74
CA LYS A 101 2.11 1.04 24.44
C LYS A 101 2.69 1.92 23.31
N LYS A 102 2.07 3.07 22.98
CA LYS A 102 2.70 4.11 22.14
C LYS A 102 2.53 5.52 22.70
N ASN A 103 3.14 5.79 23.87
CA ASN A 103 3.45 7.16 24.29
C ASN A 103 4.54 7.26 25.37
N LYS A 104 5.81 7.08 24.99
CA LYS A 104 7.00 7.68 25.64
C LYS A 104 8.27 7.42 24.81
N LYS A 105 8.71 8.41 24.02
CA LYS A 105 10.14 8.67 23.76
C LYS A 105 10.43 10.09 24.24
N GLY A 106 11.66 10.30 24.73
CA GLY A 106 12.00 11.28 25.76
C GLY A 106 11.59 12.74 25.56
N LYS A 107 11.22 13.38 26.68
CA LYS A 107 11.57 14.79 26.96
C LYS A 107 11.43 15.13 28.45
N LYS A 108 12.58 15.36 29.10
CA LYS A 108 12.86 16.14 30.32
C LYS A 108 14.34 15.88 30.62
N GLY A 109 15.19 16.86 30.91
CA GLY A 109 14.94 18.27 31.19
C GLY A 109 15.94 18.69 32.26
N LYS A 110 17.04 19.31 31.84
CA LYS A 110 18.07 19.87 32.71
C LYS A 110 17.49 21.14 33.35
N ASP A 111 17.56 21.25 34.69
CA ASP A 111 17.65 22.48 35.51
C ASP A 111 17.23 22.20 36.98
N GLY A 112 17.94 22.79 37.96
CA GLY A 112 17.36 23.09 39.28
C GLY A 112 17.91 22.42 40.57
N PHE A 113 19.06 22.89 41.06
CA PHE A 113 19.30 23.31 42.47
C PHE A 113 19.31 22.31 43.68
N ASN A 114 20.52 21.87 44.06
CA ASN A 114 21.25 22.11 45.33
C ASN A 114 20.67 21.78 46.75
N MET A 115 21.48 21.02 47.54
CA MET A 115 22.10 21.37 48.87
C MET A 115 21.85 20.45 50.11
N LYS A 116 22.96 20.19 50.86
CA LYS A 116 23.09 19.69 52.29
C LYS A 116 22.72 18.22 52.57
N ASN A 117 23.35 17.45 53.49
CA ASN A 117 24.45 17.59 54.50
C ASN A 117 25.37 16.33 54.37
N MET A 118 26.68 16.29 54.63
CA MET A 118 27.53 16.63 55.82
C MET A 118 27.50 15.61 56.98
N GLN A 119 28.41 14.62 56.93
CA GLN A 119 29.10 13.87 58.01
C GLN A 119 29.88 12.70 57.35
N GLY A 120 31.10 12.29 57.72
CA GLY A 120 32.10 12.80 58.68
C GLY A 120 33.20 11.74 58.91
N GLY A 121 34.39 12.12 59.38
CA GLY A 121 35.46 11.19 59.80
C GLY A 121 36.86 11.50 59.25
N GLU A 122 37.80 11.83 60.14
CA GLU A 122 39.25 11.97 59.87
C GLU A 122 39.91 10.57 59.63
N THR A 123 41.14 10.37 59.15
CA THR A 123 42.42 11.13 59.09
C THR A 123 43.18 10.71 57.79
N HIS A 124 44.46 10.98 57.46
CA HIS A 124 45.64 11.52 58.17
C HIS A 124 46.56 12.32 57.22
N GLN A 125 47.71 12.75 57.73
CA GLN A 125 48.92 13.29 57.06
C GLN A 125 49.80 12.17 56.43
N ASP A 126 50.89 12.36 55.66
CA ASP A 126 51.91 13.45 55.58
C ASP A 126 52.39 13.74 54.12
N ASP A 127 53.43 14.58 54.00
CA ASP A 127 53.88 15.39 52.84
C ASP A 127 54.85 14.74 51.80
N ASP A 128 55.29 15.61 50.87
CA ASP A 128 56.53 15.65 50.05
C ASP A 128 56.48 15.34 48.53
N ASP A 129 57.27 16.16 47.81
CA ASP A 129 57.32 16.34 46.35
C ASP A 129 58.23 15.30 45.62
N ASP A 130 57.96 15.04 44.33
CA ASP A 130 59.03 14.91 43.30
C ASP A 130 58.50 15.15 41.86
N GLU A 131 59.40 15.51 40.95
CA GLU A 131 59.12 15.89 39.56
C GLU A 131 59.24 14.73 38.54
N GLY A 132 58.40 14.78 37.50
CA GLY A 132 58.71 14.21 36.18
C GLY A 132 58.42 12.71 35.96
N GLU A 133 57.65 12.37 34.92
CA GLU A 133 58.20 11.95 33.62
C GLU A 133 57.06 11.72 32.62
N THR A 134 57.33 11.84 31.32
CA THR A 134 56.34 11.70 30.24
C THR A 134 56.00 10.25 29.95
N GLY A 135 54.75 9.83 30.23
CA GLY A 135 54.22 8.52 29.87
C GLY A 135 52.97 8.62 28.98
N LEU A 136 53.02 8.06 27.78
CA LEU A 136 51.88 7.96 26.86
C LEU A 136 50.88 6.91 27.37
N THR A 137 49.63 7.30 27.59
CA THR A 137 48.49 6.36 27.63
C THR A 137 47.43 6.84 26.64
N GLU A 138 47.14 5.99 25.68
CA GLU A 138 46.18 6.25 24.61
C GLU A 138 44.77 6.39 25.20
N GLU A 139 44.00 7.37 24.72
CA GLU A 139 42.59 7.51 25.09
C GLU A 139 41.81 6.34 24.48
N GLU A 140 41.55 5.31 25.29
CA GLU A 140 40.59 4.27 24.94
C GLU A 140 39.21 4.91 24.76
N LYS A 141 38.85 5.12 23.49
CA LYS A 141 37.46 5.35 23.12
C LYS A 141 36.68 4.09 23.43
N GLU A 142 35.92 4.12 24.52
CA GLU A 142 34.73 3.28 24.66
C GLU A 142 33.80 3.59 23.49
N GLU A 143 33.90 2.80 22.41
CA GLU A 143 32.86 2.75 21.40
C GLU A 143 31.61 2.17 22.07
N GLU A 144 30.54 2.96 22.15
CA GLU A 144 29.23 2.45 22.55
C GLU A 144 28.80 1.37 21.56
N GLU A 145 29.05 0.09 21.91
CA GLU A 145 28.54 -1.06 21.18
C GLU A 145 27.01 -0.93 21.10
N LYS A 146 26.51 -0.59 19.92
CA LYS A 146 25.09 -0.76 19.62
C LYS A 146 24.79 -2.24 19.72
N GLU A 147 23.98 -2.65 20.70
CA GLU A 147 23.46 -4.01 20.79
C GLU A 147 22.93 -4.44 19.41
N GLN A 148 23.68 -5.33 18.77
CA GLN A 148 23.35 -5.79 17.42
C GLN A 148 22.11 -6.67 17.55
N GLU A 149 20.98 -6.20 17.00
CA GLU A 149 19.69 -6.90 17.10
C GLU A 149 19.85 -8.34 16.55
N LYS A 150 19.84 -9.33 17.43
CA LYS A 150 20.03 -10.74 17.05
C LYS A 150 18.79 -11.24 16.33
N LEU A 151 18.88 -11.35 15.00
CA LEU A 151 17.79 -11.82 14.15
C LEU A 151 17.67 -13.36 14.14
N GLY A 152 18.73 -14.06 14.53
CA GLY A 152 18.85 -15.52 14.61
C GLY A 152 19.91 -16.07 13.67
N LYS A 153 19.96 -17.40 13.53
CA LYS A 153 20.87 -18.12 12.64
C LYS A 153 20.12 -19.12 11.76
N LEU A 154 20.63 -19.38 10.56
CA LEU A 154 20.11 -20.38 9.62
C LEU A 154 21.21 -21.42 9.30
N GLN A 155 20.86 -22.70 9.39
CA GLN A 155 21.66 -23.82 8.91
C GLN A 155 21.14 -24.29 7.56
N TYR A 156 22.02 -24.36 6.58
CA TYR A 156 21.71 -24.83 5.23
C TYR A 156 22.83 -25.74 4.71
N SER A 157 22.52 -26.46 3.64
CA SER A 157 23.50 -27.16 2.82
C SER A 157 23.42 -26.75 1.35
N ILE A 158 24.55 -26.81 0.67
CA ILE A 158 24.70 -26.48 -0.76
C ILE A 158 25.53 -27.58 -1.41
N ASP A 159 25.02 -28.16 -2.49
CA ASP A 159 25.73 -29.16 -3.29
C ASP A 159 25.52 -28.89 -4.79
N TYR A 160 26.51 -29.18 -5.63
CA TYR A 160 26.42 -29.01 -7.07
C TYR A 160 26.78 -30.28 -7.84
N ASP A 161 25.76 -30.84 -8.49
CA ASP A 161 25.88 -32.00 -9.37
C ASP A 161 26.33 -31.51 -10.76
N PHE A 162 27.63 -31.61 -11.01
CA PHE A 162 28.28 -31.24 -12.28
C PHE A 162 27.84 -32.11 -13.46
N GLU A 163 27.47 -33.37 -13.23
CA GLU A 163 27.04 -34.28 -14.31
C GLU A 163 25.64 -33.93 -14.81
N ASN A 164 24.73 -33.57 -13.91
CA ASN A 164 23.34 -33.27 -14.24
C ASN A 164 23.01 -31.77 -14.26
N THR A 165 23.97 -30.89 -13.99
CA THR A 165 23.81 -29.41 -13.93
C THR A 165 22.76 -28.94 -12.93
N LYS A 166 22.78 -29.49 -11.71
CA LYS A 166 21.82 -29.18 -10.63
C LYS A 166 22.52 -28.60 -9.41
N LEU A 167 22.08 -27.42 -8.99
CA LEU A 167 22.37 -26.88 -7.66
C LEU A 167 21.29 -27.36 -6.68
N THR A 168 21.70 -28.06 -5.64
CA THR A 168 20.84 -28.58 -4.58
C THR A 168 21.04 -27.75 -3.32
N ILE A 169 19.97 -27.16 -2.80
CA ILE A 169 19.96 -26.35 -1.58
C ILE A 169 19.14 -27.05 -0.51
N GLY A 170 19.75 -27.47 0.58
CA GLY A 170 19.06 -27.96 1.77
C GLY A 170 18.82 -26.83 2.77
N ILE A 171 17.58 -26.66 3.23
CA ILE A 171 17.23 -25.83 4.38
C ILE A 171 16.99 -26.77 5.55
N LEU A 172 17.93 -26.80 6.50
CA LEU A 172 17.96 -27.79 7.58
C LEU A 172 17.14 -27.28 8.76
N GLN A 173 17.62 -26.23 9.42
CA GLN A 173 16.98 -25.65 10.60
C GLN A 173 17.40 -24.19 10.79
N ALA A 174 16.65 -23.44 11.59
CA ALA A 174 17.07 -22.13 12.10
C ALA A 174 17.06 -22.14 13.63
N ALA A 175 17.83 -21.25 14.23
CA ALA A 175 17.97 -21.11 15.68
C ALA A 175 17.89 -19.64 16.12
N ASP A 176 17.44 -19.42 17.35
CA ASP A 176 17.39 -18.11 18.02
C ASP A 176 16.71 -17.00 17.18
N LEU A 177 15.68 -17.34 16.40
CA LEU A 177 14.97 -16.36 15.58
C LEU A 177 14.32 -15.26 16.43
N MET A 178 14.30 -14.04 15.90
CA MET A 178 13.56 -12.94 16.53
C MET A 178 12.05 -13.21 16.51
N SER A 179 11.38 -13.08 17.66
CA SER A 179 9.92 -13.15 17.76
C SER A 179 9.27 -11.87 17.22
N MET A 180 8.58 -11.95 16.09
CA MET A 180 7.78 -10.83 15.54
C MET A 180 6.34 -10.86 16.06
N ASP A 181 5.86 -12.02 16.46
CA ASP A 181 4.47 -12.24 16.85
C ASP A 181 4.18 -11.73 18.28
N SER A 182 2.98 -11.19 18.49
CA SER A 182 2.58 -10.63 19.80
C SER A 182 2.53 -11.64 20.96
N GLY A 183 2.65 -12.94 20.64
CA GLY A 183 2.77 -14.05 21.58
C GLY A 183 4.20 -14.36 22.06
N GLY A 184 5.22 -13.67 21.56
CA GLY A 184 6.64 -13.97 21.88
C GLY A 184 7.20 -15.19 21.13
N THR A 185 6.57 -15.54 20.00
CA THR A 185 7.02 -16.59 19.07
C THR A 185 7.03 -16.02 17.66
N SER A 186 7.23 -16.87 16.65
CA SER A 186 6.92 -16.61 15.24
C SER A 186 6.40 -17.90 14.60
N ASP A 187 5.79 -17.79 13.42
CA ASP A 187 5.42 -18.89 12.52
C ASP A 187 6.43 -18.92 11.32
N PRO A 188 7.72 -19.25 11.51
CA PRO A 188 8.74 -19.09 10.48
C PRO A 188 8.60 -20.01 9.26
N TYR A 189 8.98 -19.47 8.10
CA TYR A 189 9.30 -20.21 6.86
C TYR A 189 10.44 -19.53 6.09
N VAL A 190 11.15 -20.26 5.24
CA VAL A 190 12.29 -19.76 4.46
C VAL A 190 11.94 -19.72 2.98
N LYS A 191 12.26 -18.60 2.33
CA LYS A 191 12.18 -18.42 0.87
C LYS A 191 13.57 -18.50 0.28
N VAL A 192 13.74 -19.33 -0.73
CA VAL A 192 15.01 -19.57 -1.43
C VAL A 192 14.89 -19.11 -2.89
N LEU A 193 15.79 -18.25 -3.33
CA LEU A 193 15.86 -17.76 -4.72
C LEU A 193 17.30 -17.59 -5.20
N LEU A 194 17.52 -17.66 -6.52
CA LEU A 194 18.79 -17.33 -7.16
C LEU A 194 18.66 -15.98 -7.88
N PHE A 195 19.12 -14.91 -7.24
CA PHE A 195 19.18 -13.58 -7.86
C PHE A 195 20.20 -13.58 -9.02
N PRO A 196 19.92 -12.95 -10.18
CA PRO A 196 18.78 -12.09 -10.49
C PRO A 196 17.52 -12.81 -11.04
N ASP A 197 17.48 -14.15 -11.13
CA ASP A 197 16.31 -14.89 -11.62
C ASP A 197 15.18 -14.93 -10.57
N LYS A 198 14.42 -13.85 -10.49
CA LYS A 198 13.24 -13.73 -9.61
C LYS A 198 12.08 -14.67 -9.97
N LYS A 199 12.15 -15.46 -11.07
CA LYS A 199 11.03 -16.31 -11.51
C LYS A 199 10.97 -17.64 -10.76
N LYS A 200 12.12 -18.22 -10.41
CA LYS A 200 12.21 -19.47 -9.65
C LYS A 200 12.49 -19.16 -8.19
N LYS A 201 11.46 -19.32 -7.37
CA LYS A 201 11.53 -19.25 -5.91
C LYS A 201 10.93 -20.53 -5.33
N PHE A 202 11.48 -20.97 -4.21
CA PHE A 202 10.92 -22.04 -3.39
C PHE A 202 10.64 -21.48 -2.00
N ASP A 203 9.55 -21.92 -1.38
CA ASP A 203 9.19 -21.57 -0.01
C ASP A 203 9.12 -22.89 0.79
N THR A 204 9.70 -22.94 1.99
CA THR A 204 9.52 -24.07 2.92
C THR A 204 8.10 -24.10 3.47
N LYS A 205 7.76 -25.18 4.16
CA LYS A 205 6.59 -25.23 5.05
C LYS A 205 6.74 -24.20 6.17
N VAL A 206 5.59 -23.74 6.64
CA VAL A 206 5.44 -22.85 7.80
C VAL A 206 5.44 -23.67 9.07
N HIS A 207 6.40 -23.44 9.95
CA HIS A 207 6.48 -24.05 11.28
C HIS A 207 5.87 -23.08 12.29
N LYS A 208 4.85 -23.49 13.04
CA LYS A 208 4.10 -22.56 13.89
C LYS A 208 4.68 -22.43 15.29
N LYS A 209 4.65 -21.21 15.82
CA LYS A 209 5.00 -20.84 17.20
C LYS A 209 6.35 -21.40 17.66
N THR A 210 7.37 -21.22 16.83
CA THR A 210 8.73 -21.64 17.13
C THR A 210 9.75 -20.60 16.70
N LEU A 211 10.80 -20.43 17.50
CA LEU A 211 11.99 -19.64 17.17
C LEU A 211 13.17 -20.53 16.76
N ASN A 212 12.98 -21.86 16.80
CA ASN A 212 13.96 -22.88 16.43
C ASN A 212 13.29 -23.92 15.50
N PRO A 213 12.89 -23.54 14.26
CA PRO A 213 12.26 -24.45 13.32
C PRO A 213 13.27 -25.44 12.72
N VAL A 214 12.85 -26.70 12.59
CA VAL A 214 13.58 -27.73 11.84
C VAL A 214 12.78 -28.05 10.58
N PHE A 215 13.29 -27.61 9.42
CA PHE A 215 12.62 -27.73 8.13
C PHE A 215 12.95 -29.06 7.44
N ASN A 216 14.24 -29.37 7.30
CA ASN A 216 14.78 -30.51 6.55
C ASN A 216 14.16 -30.63 5.13
N GLU A 217 14.13 -29.52 4.39
CA GLU A 217 13.60 -29.47 3.02
C GLU A 217 14.71 -29.19 2.01
N THR A 218 14.58 -29.74 0.80
CA THR A 218 15.62 -29.66 -0.25
C THR A 218 15.03 -29.15 -1.55
N PHE A 219 15.70 -28.17 -2.15
CA PHE A 219 15.28 -27.50 -3.37
C PHE A 219 16.34 -27.66 -4.46
N VAL A 220 15.91 -27.80 -5.72
CA VAL A 220 16.81 -28.08 -6.84
C VAL A 220 16.65 -27.03 -7.94
N PHE A 221 17.73 -26.29 -8.21
CA PHE A 221 17.83 -25.34 -9.31
C PHE A 221 18.62 -25.96 -10.46
N LYS A 222 17.97 -26.15 -11.62
CA LYS A 222 18.64 -26.52 -12.87
C LYS A 222 19.32 -25.28 -13.46
N VAL A 223 20.64 -25.18 -13.32
CA VAL A 223 21.47 -24.03 -13.71
C VAL A 223 22.87 -24.52 -14.12
N PRO A 224 23.39 -24.16 -15.31
CA PRO A 224 24.77 -24.47 -15.71
C PRO A 224 25.81 -23.80 -14.80
N TYR A 225 26.95 -24.46 -14.58
CA TYR A 225 28.02 -23.96 -13.71
C TYR A 225 28.57 -22.60 -14.19
N GLU A 226 28.70 -22.42 -15.51
CA GLU A 226 29.16 -21.17 -16.14
C GLU A 226 28.25 -19.97 -15.81
N GLU A 227 26.94 -20.20 -15.62
CA GLU A 227 26.02 -19.12 -15.23
C GLU A 227 26.05 -18.81 -13.72
N LEU A 228 26.53 -19.73 -12.88
CA LEU A 228 26.45 -19.56 -11.42
C LEU A 228 27.31 -18.41 -10.91
N GLY A 229 28.48 -18.15 -11.48
CA GLY A 229 29.39 -17.10 -11.03
C GLY A 229 28.80 -15.67 -11.06
N GLY A 230 27.73 -15.43 -11.83
CA GLY A 230 27.00 -14.17 -11.88
C GLY A 230 25.72 -14.13 -11.01
N LYS A 231 25.46 -15.15 -10.18
CA LYS A 231 24.24 -15.28 -9.38
C LYS A 231 24.53 -15.22 -7.88
N THR A 232 23.51 -14.85 -7.12
CA THR A 232 23.53 -14.80 -5.64
C THR A 232 22.39 -15.67 -5.13
N LEU A 233 22.69 -16.68 -4.33
CA LEU A 233 21.70 -17.42 -3.57
C LEU A 233 21.21 -16.53 -2.42
N VAL A 234 19.90 -16.34 -2.31
CA VAL A 234 19.29 -15.58 -1.22
C VAL A 234 18.30 -16.49 -0.50
N MET A 235 18.48 -16.60 0.81
CA MET A 235 17.64 -17.38 1.72
C MET A 235 17.06 -16.41 2.75
N SER A 236 15.80 -15.99 2.55
CA SER A 236 15.13 -15.01 3.41
C SER A 236 14.15 -15.73 4.34
N VAL A 237 14.31 -15.54 5.65
CA VAL A 237 13.43 -16.08 6.69
C VAL A 237 12.30 -15.09 6.96
N TYR A 238 11.06 -15.55 6.87
CA TYR A 238 9.85 -14.78 7.07
C TYR A 238 9.01 -15.34 8.23
N ASP A 239 8.29 -14.46 8.92
CA ASP A 239 7.19 -14.84 9.80
C ASP A 239 5.88 -14.93 8.99
N TYR A 240 5.17 -16.06 9.07
CA TYR A 240 3.91 -16.24 8.37
C TYR A 240 2.75 -15.59 9.14
N ASP A 241 2.15 -14.56 8.53
CA ASP A 241 1.07 -13.82 9.15
C ASP A 241 -0.26 -14.01 8.40
N ARG A 242 -1.26 -14.63 9.05
CA ARG A 242 -2.53 -15.02 8.39
C ARG A 242 -3.36 -13.84 7.90
N PHE A 243 -3.24 -12.68 8.55
CA PHE A 243 -4.11 -11.52 8.32
C PHE A 243 -3.34 -10.22 8.05
N SER A 244 -2.03 -10.31 7.82
CA SER A 244 -1.13 -9.18 7.55
C SER A 244 -0.21 -9.51 6.36
N LYS A 245 0.67 -8.56 5.99
CA LYS A 245 1.86 -8.90 5.20
C LYS A 245 2.81 -9.72 6.09
N HIS A 246 3.41 -10.77 5.54
CA HIS A 246 4.43 -11.55 6.23
C HIS A 246 5.66 -10.66 6.51
N ASP A 247 6.11 -10.64 7.77
CA ASP A 247 7.28 -9.86 8.17
C ASP A 247 8.58 -10.62 7.85
N VAL A 248 9.64 -9.90 7.48
CA VAL A 248 10.96 -10.52 7.25
C VAL A 248 11.72 -10.54 8.57
N ILE A 249 12.15 -11.73 9.00
CA ILE A 249 12.98 -11.89 10.20
C ILE A 249 14.45 -11.55 9.87
N GLY A 250 14.95 -12.03 8.74
CA GLY A 250 16.29 -11.73 8.24
C GLY A 250 16.62 -12.53 7.00
N GLU A 251 17.81 -12.36 6.44
CA GLU A 251 18.24 -13.08 5.25
C GLU A 251 19.72 -13.48 5.26
N VAL A 252 20.05 -14.47 4.43
CA VAL A 252 21.42 -14.86 4.10
C VAL A 252 21.61 -14.66 2.60
N LYS A 253 22.56 -13.80 2.21
CA LYS A 253 22.95 -13.53 0.82
C LYS A 253 24.31 -14.17 0.54
N LEU A 254 24.37 -15.05 -0.45
CA LEU A 254 25.55 -15.84 -0.80
C LEU A 254 25.90 -15.65 -2.29
N PRO A 255 26.88 -14.80 -2.62
CA PRO A 255 27.41 -14.70 -3.98
C PRO A 255 28.05 -16.02 -4.38
N MET A 256 27.53 -16.69 -5.41
CA MET A 256 27.95 -18.05 -5.76
C MET A 256 29.40 -18.12 -6.26
N ASN A 257 30.00 -16.99 -6.63
CA ASN A 257 31.42 -16.84 -6.97
C ASN A 257 32.36 -16.87 -5.74
N THR A 258 31.83 -16.74 -4.52
CA THR A 258 32.61 -16.85 -3.26
C THR A 258 32.63 -18.25 -2.67
N ILE A 259 31.92 -19.20 -3.29
CA ILE A 259 31.63 -20.53 -2.76
C ILE A 259 32.37 -21.59 -3.58
N ASP A 260 33.15 -22.44 -2.92
CA ASP A 260 33.74 -23.63 -3.54
C ASP A 260 32.72 -24.77 -3.61
N LEU A 261 32.05 -24.88 -4.76
CA LEU A 261 31.10 -25.95 -5.07
C LEU A 261 31.77 -27.30 -5.39
N GLY A 262 33.09 -27.44 -5.24
CA GLY A 262 33.81 -28.70 -5.42
C GLY A 262 33.52 -29.76 -4.34
N ARG A 263 32.81 -29.39 -3.25
CA ARG A 263 32.34 -30.29 -2.19
C ARG A 263 30.96 -29.85 -1.70
N PRO A 264 30.14 -30.76 -1.14
CA PRO A 264 28.97 -30.37 -0.37
C PRO A 264 29.36 -29.49 0.81
N ILE A 265 28.68 -28.36 0.95
CA ILE A 265 28.83 -27.42 2.06
C ILE A 265 27.65 -27.60 2.99
N GLU A 266 27.89 -27.59 4.30
CA GLU A 266 26.88 -27.46 5.33
C GLU A 266 27.43 -26.54 6.41
N GLU A 267 26.76 -25.41 6.66
CA GLU A 267 27.22 -24.42 7.63
C GLU A 267 26.07 -23.63 8.27
N TRP A 268 26.39 -22.95 9.37
CA TRP A 268 25.52 -21.99 10.02
C TRP A 268 25.91 -20.57 9.61
N ARG A 269 24.93 -19.73 9.28
CA ARG A 269 25.11 -18.28 9.11
C ARG A 269 24.18 -17.52 10.04
N ASP A 270 24.66 -16.41 10.57
CA ASP A 270 23.83 -15.39 11.19
C ASP A 270 22.91 -14.74 10.14
N LEU A 271 21.69 -14.41 10.54
CA LEU A 271 20.75 -13.69 9.70
C LEU A 271 21.10 -12.20 9.69
N GLU A 272 21.27 -11.64 8.50
CA GLU A 272 21.43 -10.21 8.31
C GLU A 272 20.06 -9.52 8.23
N SER A 273 20.01 -8.24 8.59
CA SER A 273 18.81 -7.43 8.42
C SER A 273 18.48 -7.36 6.94
N ALA A 274 17.34 -7.91 6.53
CA ALA A 274 16.96 -7.86 5.14
C ALA A 274 16.79 -6.39 4.72
N ASP A 275 17.57 -5.98 3.72
CA ASP A 275 17.33 -4.72 3.01
C ASP A 275 15.88 -4.80 2.52
N GLN A 276 14.97 -3.99 3.09
CA GLN A 276 13.55 -4.04 2.74
C GLN A 276 13.45 -4.03 1.21
N GLU A 277 12.94 -5.14 0.63
CA GLU A 277 12.88 -5.36 -0.83
C GLU A 277 12.62 -4.03 -1.52
N GLU A 278 13.63 -3.43 -2.18
CA GLU A 278 13.48 -2.07 -2.72
C GLU A 278 12.18 -2.06 -3.53
N PRO A 279 11.14 -1.31 -3.11
CA PRO A 279 9.80 -1.49 -3.64
C PRO A 279 9.88 -1.24 -5.13
N GLU A 280 9.49 -2.25 -5.92
CA GLU A 280 9.86 -2.38 -7.33
C GLU A 280 9.79 -1.03 -8.03
N LYS A 281 10.93 -0.45 -8.39
CA LYS A 281 11.00 0.94 -8.87
C LYS A 281 10.11 1.12 -10.10
N LEU A 282 8.93 1.69 -9.88
CA LEU A 282 7.90 1.90 -10.91
C LEU A 282 8.27 3.02 -11.89
N GLY A 283 9.29 3.81 -11.54
CA GLY A 283 9.80 4.97 -12.25
C GLY A 283 9.52 6.29 -11.54
N ASP A 284 10.01 7.38 -12.08
CA ASP A 284 9.73 8.74 -11.60
C ASP A 284 8.97 9.54 -12.67
N ILE A 285 8.08 10.44 -12.25
CA ILE A 285 7.41 11.40 -13.12
C ILE A 285 7.73 12.85 -12.73
N CYS A 286 8.06 13.67 -13.72
CA CYS A 286 8.25 15.11 -13.56
C CYS A 286 6.97 15.84 -13.95
N ILE A 287 6.39 16.57 -12.98
CA ILE A 287 5.20 17.40 -13.19
C ILE A 287 5.49 18.85 -12.79
N SER A 288 4.87 19.79 -13.51
CA SER A 288 4.91 21.22 -13.17
C SER A 288 3.54 21.73 -12.77
N LEU A 289 3.45 22.35 -11.60
CA LEU A 289 2.24 22.93 -11.04
C LEU A 289 2.33 24.46 -11.05
N ARG A 290 1.25 25.12 -11.48
CA ARG A 290 1.16 26.59 -11.50
C ARG A 290 -0.25 27.03 -11.13
N TYR A 291 -0.39 27.87 -10.10
CA TYR A 291 -1.68 28.47 -9.74
C TYR A 291 -1.70 29.98 -9.96
N VAL A 292 -2.81 30.49 -10.49
CA VAL A 292 -3.09 31.93 -10.67
C VAL A 292 -4.35 32.28 -9.88
N PRO A 293 -4.23 32.83 -8.66
CA PRO A 293 -5.37 33.12 -7.79
C PRO A 293 -6.42 34.04 -8.45
N THR A 294 -5.98 35.13 -9.08
CA THR A 294 -6.84 36.14 -9.72
C THR A 294 -7.76 35.57 -10.81
N ALA A 295 -7.36 34.47 -11.46
CA ALA A 295 -8.14 33.80 -12.50
C ALA A 295 -8.70 32.45 -12.04
N GLY A 296 -8.53 32.08 -10.75
CA GLY A 296 -8.85 30.75 -10.23
C GLY A 296 -8.24 29.61 -11.06
N LYS A 297 -7.05 29.78 -11.65
CA LYS A 297 -6.56 28.84 -12.69
C LYS A 297 -5.39 28.00 -12.19
N LEU A 298 -5.63 26.70 -12.01
CA LEU A 298 -4.59 25.68 -11.81
C LEU A 298 -4.16 25.11 -13.16
N THR A 299 -2.86 25.14 -13.46
CA THR A 299 -2.26 24.46 -14.60
C THR A 299 -1.35 23.34 -14.10
N VAL A 300 -1.57 22.14 -14.63
CA VAL A 300 -0.75 20.94 -14.39
C VAL A 300 -0.10 20.59 -15.73
N CYS A 301 1.22 20.72 -15.82
CA CYS A 301 1.98 20.26 -16.98
C CYS A 301 2.63 18.92 -16.66
N ILE A 302 2.42 17.93 -17.54
CA ILE A 302 3.15 16.68 -17.52
C ILE A 302 4.39 16.90 -18.39
N LEU A 303 5.57 16.92 -17.78
CA LEU A 303 6.81 17.19 -18.49
C LEU A 303 7.33 15.90 -19.11
N GLU A 304 7.74 14.95 -18.28
CA GLU A 304 8.35 13.69 -18.68
C GLU A 304 8.25 12.65 -17.56
N ALA A 305 8.54 11.39 -17.86
CA ALA A 305 8.81 10.35 -16.88
C ALA A 305 10.10 9.60 -17.25
N LYS A 306 10.71 8.93 -16.28
CA LYS A 306 11.94 8.15 -16.48
C LYS A 306 11.91 6.83 -15.71
N ASN A 307 12.71 5.87 -16.17
CA ASN A 307 12.89 4.56 -15.55
C ASN A 307 11.56 3.84 -15.25
N LEU A 308 10.55 4.00 -16.11
CA LEU A 308 9.25 3.35 -15.93
C LEU A 308 9.40 1.82 -15.90
N LYS A 309 8.59 1.15 -15.09
CA LYS A 309 8.48 -0.32 -15.12
C LYS A 309 7.93 -0.77 -16.48
N LYS A 310 8.65 -1.68 -17.13
CA LYS A 310 8.22 -2.40 -18.34
C LYS A 310 7.05 -3.33 -18.02
N MET A 311 5.94 -3.20 -18.77
CA MET A 311 4.78 -4.09 -18.63
C MET A 311 4.62 -5.05 -19.83
N ASP A 312 4.98 -4.62 -21.05
CA ASP A 312 4.81 -5.44 -22.26
C ASP A 312 5.71 -6.69 -22.26
N ALA A 313 5.15 -7.86 -22.58
CA ALA A 313 5.95 -9.06 -22.81
C ALA A 313 6.88 -8.93 -24.04
N CYS A 314 6.44 -8.22 -25.08
CA CYS A 314 7.11 -8.10 -26.39
C CYS A 314 7.36 -6.63 -26.80
N GLY A 315 7.87 -5.83 -25.86
CA GLY A 315 8.17 -4.40 -26.06
C GLY A 315 8.93 -3.80 -24.88
N LEU A 316 8.85 -2.47 -24.74
CA LEU A 316 9.11 -1.76 -23.48
C LEU A 316 7.77 -1.49 -22.79
N SER A 317 7.20 -0.32 -23.03
CA SER A 317 5.85 0.11 -22.65
C SER A 317 5.41 1.20 -23.64
N ASP A 318 4.10 1.38 -23.82
CA ASP A 318 3.46 2.48 -24.56
C ASP A 318 2.84 3.51 -23.56
N PRO A 319 3.62 4.22 -22.71
CA PRO A 319 3.08 4.99 -21.58
C PRO A 319 2.24 6.23 -21.97
N TYR A 320 1.16 6.45 -21.22
CA TYR A 320 0.39 7.70 -21.18
C TYR A 320 -0.01 8.07 -19.74
N VAL A 321 -0.20 9.36 -19.50
CA VAL A 321 -0.52 9.89 -18.17
C VAL A 321 -1.99 10.30 -18.08
N LYS A 322 -2.63 9.94 -16.98
CA LYS A 322 -4.04 10.17 -16.66
C LYS A 322 -4.12 11.07 -15.43
N ILE A 323 -4.70 12.26 -15.59
CA ILE A 323 -4.84 13.25 -14.51
C ILE A 323 -6.29 13.23 -14.03
N GLN A 324 -6.48 13.10 -12.72
CA GLN A 324 -7.80 13.13 -12.08
C GLN A 324 -7.84 14.21 -11.01
N LEU A 325 -8.68 15.21 -11.21
CA LEU A 325 -8.99 16.23 -10.21
C LEU A 325 -10.04 15.68 -9.25
N LEU A 326 -9.71 15.66 -7.97
CA LEU A 326 -10.53 15.14 -6.87
C LEU A 326 -10.91 16.29 -5.93
N GLN A 327 -12.18 16.35 -5.52
CA GLN A 327 -12.66 17.33 -4.56
C GLN A 327 -13.45 16.64 -3.45
N GLY A 328 -12.94 16.68 -2.21
CA GLY A 328 -13.58 16.01 -1.07
C GLY A 328 -13.90 14.52 -1.30
N GLY A 329 -13.05 13.83 -2.07
CA GLY A 329 -13.17 12.41 -2.43
C GLY A 329 -13.90 12.12 -3.73
N LYS A 330 -14.65 13.07 -4.30
CA LYS A 330 -15.36 12.88 -5.57
C LYS A 330 -14.47 13.27 -6.76
N ARG A 331 -14.47 12.45 -7.82
CA ARG A 331 -13.78 12.73 -9.09
C ARG A 331 -14.54 13.82 -9.84
N LEU A 332 -13.90 14.97 -10.07
CA LEU A 332 -14.52 16.16 -10.66
C LEU A 332 -14.21 16.31 -12.15
N LYS A 333 -12.93 16.23 -12.54
CA LYS A 333 -12.48 16.36 -13.94
C LYS A 333 -11.38 15.33 -14.22
N LYS A 334 -11.33 14.80 -15.44
CA LYS A 334 -10.30 13.87 -15.93
C LYS A 334 -9.68 14.40 -17.22
N LYS A 335 -8.36 14.28 -17.34
CA LYS A 335 -7.57 14.57 -18.56
C LYS A 335 -6.60 13.42 -18.82
N LYS A 336 -6.07 13.33 -20.04
CA LYS A 336 -5.05 12.35 -20.45
C LYS A 336 -4.07 13.00 -21.43
N THR A 337 -2.83 12.53 -21.43
CA THR A 337 -1.82 12.92 -22.43
C THR A 337 -1.99 12.15 -23.75
N THR A 338 -1.14 12.47 -24.73
CA THR A 338 -0.80 11.55 -25.81
C THR A 338 -0.13 10.28 -25.29
N VAL A 339 -0.20 9.20 -26.08
CA VAL A 339 0.52 7.93 -25.84
C VAL A 339 1.89 8.04 -26.49
N LYS A 340 2.96 7.71 -25.75
CA LYS A 340 4.33 7.60 -26.28
C LYS A 340 4.62 6.11 -26.45
N LYS A 341 5.06 5.68 -27.62
CA LYS A 341 5.22 4.25 -27.92
C LYS A 341 6.61 3.74 -27.59
N ASN A 342 6.70 2.50 -27.13
CA ASN A 342 7.91 1.72 -26.88
C ASN A 342 9.03 2.52 -26.18
N THR A 343 8.73 3.09 -25.00
CA THR A 343 9.69 3.86 -24.20
C THR A 343 9.43 3.76 -22.70
N LEU A 344 10.51 3.69 -21.91
CA LEU A 344 10.47 3.81 -20.45
C LEU A 344 10.84 5.22 -19.96
N ASN A 345 11.18 6.13 -20.88
CA ASN A 345 11.55 7.52 -20.61
C ASN A 345 10.74 8.49 -21.51
N PRO A 346 9.40 8.56 -21.36
CA PRO A 346 8.55 9.37 -22.22
C PRO A 346 8.62 10.88 -21.93
N TYR A 347 8.84 11.68 -22.98
CA TYR A 347 8.70 13.14 -22.94
C TYR A 347 7.33 13.59 -23.48
N TYR A 348 6.59 14.36 -22.69
CA TYR A 348 5.24 14.84 -23.00
C TYR A 348 5.19 16.34 -23.27
N ASN A 349 5.60 17.15 -22.28
CA ASN A 349 5.39 18.60 -22.20
C ASN A 349 3.94 19.04 -22.49
N GLU A 350 2.97 18.34 -21.90
CA GLU A 350 1.53 18.56 -22.13
C GLU A 350 0.88 19.27 -20.94
N SER A 351 0.29 20.45 -21.19
CA SER A 351 -0.32 21.32 -20.16
C SER A 351 -1.84 21.21 -20.10
N PHE A 352 -2.36 20.99 -18.89
CA PHE A 352 -3.80 20.86 -18.61
C PHE A 352 -4.24 21.93 -17.61
N SER A 353 -5.29 22.68 -17.96
CA SER A 353 -5.85 23.74 -17.10
C SER A 353 -7.16 23.31 -16.44
N PHE A 354 -7.33 23.74 -15.18
CA PHE A 354 -8.52 23.56 -14.36
C PHE A 354 -8.90 24.89 -13.69
N GLU A 355 -10.17 25.25 -13.76
CA GLU A 355 -10.76 26.36 -13.01
C GLU A 355 -11.13 25.87 -11.60
N ILE A 356 -10.52 26.50 -10.59
CA ILE A 356 -10.54 26.17 -9.17
C ILE A 356 -10.43 27.50 -8.38
N PRO A 357 -11.53 28.01 -7.80
CA PRO A 357 -11.51 29.15 -6.88
C PRO A 357 -10.62 28.87 -5.66
N LEU A 358 -10.00 29.91 -5.10
CA LEU A 358 -9.01 29.78 -4.02
C LEU A 358 -9.60 29.14 -2.75
N GLU A 359 -10.88 29.41 -2.48
CA GLU A 359 -11.67 28.91 -1.35
C GLU A 359 -11.86 27.38 -1.43
N GLN A 360 -11.77 26.82 -2.64
CA GLN A 360 -11.89 25.39 -2.88
C GLN A 360 -10.53 24.68 -2.86
N MET A 361 -9.43 25.41 -2.98
CA MET A 361 -8.07 24.87 -3.16
C MET A 361 -7.63 23.95 -2.02
N GLN A 362 -8.07 24.20 -0.79
CA GLN A 362 -7.82 23.34 0.38
C GLN A 362 -8.57 21.99 0.35
N LYS A 363 -9.52 21.80 -0.57
CA LYS A 363 -10.32 20.57 -0.73
C LYS A 363 -9.92 19.78 -1.98
N ILE A 364 -8.95 20.27 -2.75
CA ILE A 364 -8.49 19.70 -4.01
C ILE A 364 -7.31 18.75 -3.79
N LEU A 365 -7.39 17.61 -4.46
CA LEU A 365 -6.27 16.72 -4.72
C LEU A 365 -6.18 16.50 -6.25
N VAL A 366 -4.98 16.38 -6.78
CA VAL A 366 -4.71 15.98 -8.17
C VAL A 366 -4.01 14.64 -8.13
N ALA A 367 -4.71 13.57 -8.51
CA ALA A 367 -4.08 12.27 -8.74
C ALA A 367 -3.54 12.21 -10.17
N VAL A 368 -2.32 11.71 -10.31
CA VAL A 368 -1.63 11.53 -11.60
C VAL A 368 -1.19 10.07 -11.67
N THR A 369 -1.72 9.34 -12.65
CA THR A 369 -1.41 7.92 -12.84
C THR A 369 -0.76 7.73 -14.21
N VAL A 370 0.35 7.02 -14.24
CA VAL A 370 0.99 6.54 -15.48
C VAL A 370 0.40 5.17 -15.81
N PHE A 371 -0.09 5.02 -17.04
CA PHE A 371 -0.65 3.79 -17.57
C PHE A 371 0.16 3.33 -18.77
N ASP A 372 0.25 2.02 -18.95
CA ASP A 372 0.62 1.43 -20.23
C ASP A 372 -0.56 1.43 -21.21
N TYR A 373 -0.29 1.40 -22.51
CA TYR A 373 -1.29 1.34 -23.56
C TYR A 373 -1.26 0.00 -24.31
N ASP A 374 -2.04 -0.94 -23.80
CA ASP A 374 -2.31 -2.20 -24.47
C ASP A 374 -3.22 -2.01 -25.70
N LYS A 375 -2.77 -2.47 -26.86
CA LYS A 375 -3.60 -2.52 -28.09
C LYS A 375 -4.74 -3.54 -27.99
N ILE A 376 -4.55 -4.57 -27.17
CA ILE A 376 -5.49 -5.68 -26.96
C ILE A 376 -5.51 -5.95 -25.45
N GLY A 377 -6.65 -5.70 -24.80
CA GLY A 377 -6.81 -5.90 -23.37
C GLY A 377 -7.20 -4.62 -22.62
N LYS A 378 -6.85 -4.57 -21.34
CA LYS A 378 -7.11 -3.44 -20.44
C LYS A 378 -5.78 -2.80 -20.09
N ASN A 379 -5.66 -1.51 -20.37
CA ASN A 379 -4.54 -0.66 -19.97
C ASN A 379 -4.12 -0.85 -18.51
N ASP A 380 -2.90 -1.36 -18.30
CA ASP A 380 -2.34 -1.54 -16.96
C ASP A 380 -1.79 -0.25 -16.37
N ALA A 381 -1.86 -0.12 -15.03
CA ALA A 381 -1.30 1.02 -14.31
C ALA A 381 0.16 0.72 -13.94
N ILE A 382 1.09 1.51 -14.48
CA ILE A 382 2.51 1.43 -14.13
C ILE A 382 2.74 1.96 -12.72
N GLY A 383 2.09 3.08 -12.38
CA GLY A 383 2.20 3.68 -11.05
C GLY A 383 1.48 5.01 -10.93
N LYS A 384 1.40 5.53 -9.70
CA LYS A 384 0.51 6.63 -9.33
C LYS A 384 1.15 7.53 -8.28
N ILE A 385 0.76 8.80 -8.33
CA ILE A 385 1.03 9.81 -7.30
C ILE A 385 -0.22 10.64 -7.07
N PHE A 386 -0.23 11.41 -5.98
CA PHE A 386 -1.17 12.52 -5.83
C PHE A 386 -0.50 13.71 -5.13
N VAL A 387 -0.91 14.90 -5.55
CA VAL A 387 -0.49 16.19 -4.97
C VAL A 387 -1.73 16.94 -4.48
N GLY A 388 -1.59 17.75 -3.45
CA GLY A 388 -2.73 18.48 -2.88
C GLY A 388 -2.55 18.89 -1.42
N SER A 389 -3.48 19.68 -0.92
CA SER A 389 -3.48 20.20 0.46
C SER A 389 -3.57 19.12 1.55
N LYS A 390 -4.05 17.92 1.20
CA LYS A 390 -4.13 16.75 2.10
C LYS A 390 -3.15 15.62 1.72
N ALA A 391 -2.23 15.87 0.78
CA ALA A 391 -1.15 14.94 0.51
C ALA A 391 -0.17 14.89 1.70
N THR A 392 0.80 13.98 1.64
CA THR A 392 1.91 13.90 2.59
C THR A 392 3.25 14.03 1.86
N GLY A 393 4.32 14.25 2.61
CA GLY A 393 5.70 14.29 2.08
C GLY A 393 5.86 15.18 0.85
N LEU A 394 6.40 14.59 -0.21
CA LEU A 394 6.78 15.27 -1.44
C LEU A 394 5.60 15.90 -2.20
N GLY A 395 4.44 15.23 -2.20
CA GLY A 395 3.22 15.70 -2.85
C GLY A 395 2.56 16.88 -2.14
N LEU A 396 2.73 16.99 -0.81
CA LEU A 396 2.33 18.17 -0.05
C LEU A 396 3.32 19.32 -0.26
N LYS A 397 4.63 19.03 -0.21
CA LYS A 397 5.68 20.04 -0.46
C LYS A 397 5.47 20.74 -1.80
N HIS A 398 5.32 19.97 -2.88
CA HIS A 398 5.12 20.53 -4.23
C HIS A 398 3.88 21.41 -4.33
N TRP A 399 2.80 21.03 -3.65
CA TRP A 399 1.56 21.80 -3.58
C TRP A 399 1.73 23.11 -2.80
N SER A 400 2.41 23.07 -1.66
CA SER A 400 2.73 24.24 -0.85
C SER A 400 3.66 25.20 -1.60
N ASP A 401 4.69 24.70 -2.27
CA ASP A 401 5.65 25.50 -3.05
C ASP A 401 4.95 26.22 -4.22
N MET A 402 4.00 25.56 -4.90
CA MET A 402 3.14 26.19 -5.91
C MET A 402 2.26 27.31 -5.31
N LEU A 403 1.67 27.11 -4.12
CA LEU A 403 0.82 28.12 -3.48
C LEU A 403 1.62 29.31 -2.97
N ALA A 404 2.83 29.07 -2.45
CA ALA A 404 3.76 30.11 -2.02
C ALA A 404 4.34 30.94 -3.18
N ASN A 405 4.38 30.38 -4.40
CA ASN A 405 4.90 31.02 -5.61
C ASN A 405 3.79 31.27 -6.65
N PRO A 406 2.79 32.13 -6.36
CA PRO A 406 1.68 32.37 -7.27
C PRO A 406 2.17 32.88 -8.63
N ARG A 407 1.50 32.42 -9.70
CA ARG A 407 1.83 32.70 -11.11
C ARG A 407 3.17 32.15 -11.60
N ARG A 408 3.98 31.47 -10.79
CA ARG A 408 5.19 30.75 -11.25
C ARG A 408 4.90 29.25 -11.42
N PRO A 409 5.39 28.60 -12.49
CA PRO A 409 5.41 27.14 -12.57
C PRO A 409 6.50 26.59 -11.65
N ILE A 410 6.15 25.63 -10.81
CA ILE A 410 7.09 24.85 -10.00
C ILE A 410 7.14 23.45 -10.58
N ALA A 411 8.29 23.04 -11.11
CA ALA A 411 8.53 21.69 -11.64
C ALA A 411 9.18 20.81 -10.58
N GLN A 412 8.71 19.57 -10.44
CA GLN A 412 9.22 18.64 -9.44
C GLN A 412 9.06 17.18 -9.90
N TRP A 413 10.08 16.37 -9.62
CA TRP A 413 10.04 14.92 -9.75
C TRP A 413 9.30 14.29 -8.58
N HIS A 414 8.57 13.22 -8.85
CA HIS A 414 7.90 12.38 -7.85
C HIS A 414 8.11 10.90 -8.20
N PRO A 415 8.52 10.05 -7.24
CA PRO A 415 8.58 8.61 -7.45
C PRO A 415 7.16 8.05 -7.56
N LEU A 416 6.94 7.15 -8.51
CA LEU A 416 5.66 6.48 -8.69
C LEU A 416 5.47 5.40 -7.61
N GLN A 417 4.27 5.35 -7.02
CA GLN A 417 3.87 4.32 -6.06
C GLN A 417 2.79 3.41 -6.66
N PRO A 418 2.56 2.19 -6.11
CA PRO A 418 1.50 1.31 -6.59
C PRO A 418 0.12 2.00 -6.57
N GLU A 419 -0.71 1.75 -7.60
CA GLU A 419 -2.04 2.39 -7.68
C GLU A 419 -2.92 2.08 -6.46
N GLU A 420 -2.83 0.85 -5.94
CA GLU A 420 -3.59 0.36 -4.78
C GLU A 420 -3.22 1.11 -3.48
N GLU A 421 -1.93 1.37 -3.24
CA GLU A 421 -1.47 2.13 -2.08
C GLU A 421 -1.99 3.57 -2.12
N ILE A 422 -1.89 4.22 -3.28
CA ILE A 422 -2.38 5.59 -3.45
C ILE A 422 -3.91 5.66 -3.33
N ASP A 423 -4.65 4.72 -3.92
CA ASP A 423 -6.12 4.71 -3.77
C ASP A 423 -6.55 4.37 -2.34
N GLY A 424 -5.82 3.53 -1.61
CA GLY A 424 -6.00 3.31 -0.17
C GLY A 424 -5.75 4.59 0.65
N GLN A 425 -4.68 5.32 0.37
CA GLN A 425 -4.40 6.62 0.99
C GLN A 425 -5.52 7.63 0.68
N LEU A 426 -5.90 7.78 -0.59
CA LEU A 426 -6.98 8.66 -1.03
C LEU A 426 -8.33 8.30 -0.38
N ALA A 427 -8.65 7.02 -0.24
CA ALA A 427 -9.84 6.57 0.48
C ALA A 427 -9.79 6.96 1.98
N SER A 428 -8.65 6.74 2.65
CA SER A 428 -8.46 7.08 4.06
C SER A 428 -8.63 8.58 4.37
N LEU A 429 -8.24 9.45 3.42
CA LEU A 429 -8.40 10.91 3.52
C LEU A 429 -9.87 11.38 3.44
N ASN A 430 -10.76 10.52 2.94
CA ASN A 430 -12.19 10.81 2.84
C ASN A 430 -13.00 10.18 3.99
N ALA A 431 -12.50 9.09 4.58
CA ALA A 431 -13.17 8.38 5.69
C ALA A 431 -13.03 9.08 7.06
N LYS A 432 -12.05 9.98 7.24
CA LYS A 432 -11.86 10.79 8.47
C LYS A 432 -12.77 12.03 8.48
N LYS A 433 -14.08 11.86 8.31
CA LYS A 433 -15.05 12.96 8.18
C LYS A 433 -16.16 12.87 9.21
#